data_AF-A0A962AH08-F1
#
_entry.id   AF-A0A962AH08-F1
#
_cell.length_a   1.000
_cell.length_b   1.000
_cell.length_c   1.000
_cell.angle_alpha   90.00
_cell.angle_beta   90.00
_cell.angle_gamma   90.00
#
_symmetry.space_group_name_H-M   'P 1'
#
loop_
_entity.id
_entity.type
_entity.pdbx_description
1 polymer ?
#
loop_
_entity_poly.entity_id
_entity_poly.type
_entity_poly.pdbx_seq_one_letter_code
_entity_poly.pdbx_strand_id
1 'polypeptide(L)'
;MSSLVKRILSAAVLAPVVIGAVWYGGWPFYTLMAIGYGISVQEWSRLSIREGRVRWGILGAGIVYVGAAFLSCIWLRTFEDWGFFLLLYVFFAVWACDIGAYTFGKLIGGPKMAPKVSPNKTWAGLIGGCISAVAAVMLYHHWLGARLGEPIIQRFSYLFQFALGLFLAV
;
A
#
# COMPACT_ATOMS: atom_id res chain seq x y z
N MET A 1 -23.47 19.20 -5.13
CA MET A 1 -22.76 18.31 -4.18
C MET A 1 -21.31 18.73 -4.07
N SER A 2 -20.80 18.99 -2.86
CA SER A 2 -19.41 19.41 -2.65
C SER A 2 -18.42 18.30 -3.06
N SER A 3 -17.20 18.68 -3.42
CA SER A 3 -16.14 17.73 -3.79
C SER A 3 -15.82 16.74 -2.66
N LEU A 4 -15.95 17.17 -1.40
CA LEU A 4 -15.79 16.33 -0.22
C LEU A 4 -16.84 15.22 -0.16
N VAL A 5 -18.13 15.58 -0.32
CA VAL A 5 -19.22 14.60 -0.26
C VAL A 5 -19.08 13.58 -1.40
N LYS A 6 -18.67 14.01 -2.60
CA LYS A 6 -18.35 13.09 -3.71
C LYS A 6 -17.28 12.05 -3.33
N ARG A 7 -16.18 12.49 -2.70
CA ARG A 7 -15.08 11.61 -2.27
C ARG A 7 -15.53 10.61 -1.20
N ILE A 8 -16.31 11.07 -0.22
CA ILE A 8 -16.82 10.21 0.86
C ILE A 8 -17.75 9.16 0.28
N LEU A 9 -18.70 9.55 -0.59
CA LEU A 9 -19.62 8.61 -1.22
C LEU A 9 -18.89 7.60 -2.11
N SER A 10 -17.92 8.05 -2.91
CA SER A 10 -17.12 7.12 -3.73
C SER A 10 -16.33 6.14 -2.87
N ALA A 11 -15.74 6.58 -1.76
CA ALA A 11 -15.00 5.71 -0.86
C ALA A 11 -15.93 4.70 -0.15
N ALA A 12 -17.10 5.14 0.29
CA ALA A 12 -18.10 4.31 0.95
C ALA A 12 -18.63 3.19 0.03
N VAL A 13 -18.67 3.41 -1.28
CA VAL A 13 -19.07 2.39 -2.27
C VAL A 13 -17.89 1.51 -2.68
N LEU A 14 -16.74 2.11 -2.99
CA LEU A 14 -15.59 1.37 -3.53
C LEU A 14 -14.91 0.50 -2.48
N ALA A 15 -14.79 0.97 -1.23
CA ALA A 15 -14.07 0.21 -0.20
C ALA A 15 -14.72 -1.16 0.09
N PRO A 16 -16.05 -1.28 0.29
CA PRO A 16 -16.69 -2.59 0.44
C PRO A 16 -16.55 -3.50 -0.79
N VAL A 17 -16.61 -2.93 -1.99
CA VAL A 17 -16.45 -3.70 -3.24
C VAL A 17 -15.03 -4.27 -3.33
N VAL A 18 -14.02 -3.45 -3.06
CA VAL A 18 -12.61 -3.87 -3.07
C VAL A 18 -12.34 -4.90 -1.98
N ILE A 19 -12.77 -4.63 -0.75
CA ILE A 19 -12.59 -5.55 0.38
C ILE A 19 -13.32 -6.87 0.11
N GLY A 20 -14.54 -6.83 -0.43
CA GLY A 20 -15.31 -8.01 -0.80
C GLY A 20 -14.65 -8.84 -1.89
N ALA A 21 -14.12 -8.19 -2.94
CA ALA A 21 -13.37 -8.88 -4.00
C ALA A 21 -12.08 -9.52 -3.45
N VAL A 22 -11.36 -8.81 -2.57
CA VAL A 22 -10.16 -9.32 -1.91
C VAL A 22 -10.49 -10.48 -0.96
N TRP A 23 -11.59 -10.39 -0.21
CA TRP A 23 -12.05 -11.45 0.70
C TRP A 23 -12.44 -12.70 -0.07
N TYR A 24 -13.28 -12.57 -1.10
CA TYR A 24 -13.70 -13.68 -1.95
C TYR A 24 -12.53 -14.34 -2.69
N GLY A 25 -11.53 -13.55 -3.13
CA GLY A 25 -10.41 -14.08 -3.91
C GLY A 25 -10.83 -14.46 -5.33
N GLY A 26 -10.18 -15.45 -5.94
CA GLY A 26 -10.59 -16.01 -7.24
C GLY A 26 -10.78 -14.97 -8.36
N TRP A 27 -11.78 -15.20 -9.22
CA TRP A 27 -12.01 -14.35 -10.40
C TRP A 27 -12.31 -12.87 -10.06
N PRO A 28 -13.10 -12.49 -9.02
CA PRO A 28 -13.31 -11.09 -8.70
C PRO A 28 -12.02 -10.36 -8.32
N PHE A 29 -11.14 -11.02 -7.56
CA PHE A 29 -9.84 -10.47 -7.20
C PHE A 29 -8.94 -10.30 -8.44
N TYR A 30 -8.85 -11.31 -9.31
CA TYR A 30 -8.07 -11.20 -10.54
C TYR A 30 -8.59 -10.11 -11.48
N THR A 31 -9.91 -9.96 -11.58
CA THR A 31 -10.53 -8.86 -12.35
C THR A 31 -10.17 -7.50 -11.76
N LEU A 32 -10.24 -7.35 -10.43
CA LEU A 32 -9.83 -6.12 -9.74
C LEU A 32 -8.35 -5.79 -10.03
N MET A 33 -7.46 -6.78 -9.94
CA MET A 33 -6.03 -6.61 -10.23
C MET A 33 -5.78 -6.26 -11.70
N ALA A 34 -6.46 -6.90 -12.64
CA ALA A 34 -6.33 -6.63 -14.07
C ALA A 34 -6.79 -5.20 -14.43
N ILE A 35 -7.93 -4.76 -13.89
CA ILE A 35 -8.44 -3.39 -14.10
C ILE A 35 -7.47 -2.38 -13.48
N GLY A 36 -7.04 -2.61 -12.23
CA GLY A 36 -6.09 -1.73 -11.54
C GLY A 36 -4.77 -1.60 -12.31
N TYR A 37 -4.20 -2.73 -12.75
CA TYR A 37 -2.97 -2.75 -13.54
C TYR A 37 -3.13 -1.98 -14.86
N GLY A 38 -4.24 -2.20 -15.58
CA GLY A 38 -4.52 -1.51 -16.83
C GLY A 38 -4.62 0.01 -16.66
N ILE A 39 -5.30 0.48 -15.60
CA ILE A 39 -5.39 1.90 -15.27
C ILE A 39 -4.01 2.46 -14.91
N SER A 40 -3.23 1.76 -14.07
CA SER A 40 -1.90 2.22 -13.68
C SER A 40 -0.93 2.31 -14.86
N VAL A 41 -0.96 1.33 -15.78
CA VAL A 41 -0.15 1.34 -17.01
C VAL A 41 -0.58 2.47 -17.94
N GLN A 42 -1.89 2.72 -18.07
CA GLN A 42 -2.40 3.83 -18.88
C GLN A 42 -1.90 5.18 -18.36
N GLU A 43 -2.03 5.43 -17.06
CA GLU A 43 -1.56 6.66 -16.43
C GLU A 43 -0.04 6.80 -16.54
N TRP A 44 0.71 5.72 -16.30
CA TRP A 44 2.16 5.73 -16.47
C TRP A 44 2.58 6.04 -17.92
N SER A 45 1.87 5.47 -18.89
CA SER A 45 2.13 5.69 -20.31
C SER A 45 1.91 7.15 -20.70
N ARG A 46 0.84 7.77 -20.19
CA ARG A 46 0.56 9.20 -20.38
C ARG A 46 1.66 10.08 -19.80
N LEU A 47 2.13 9.77 -18.59
CA LEU A 47 3.20 10.52 -17.91
C LEU A 47 4.57 10.34 -18.58
N SER A 48 4.79 9.22 -19.26
CA SER A 48 6.05 8.92 -19.95
C SER A 48 6.21 9.64 -21.29
N ILE A 49 5.15 10.26 -21.79
CA ILE A 49 5.15 11.09 -23.00
C ILE A 49 5.32 12.55 -22.57
N ARG A 50 6.45 13.17 -22.92
CA ARG A 50 6.72 14.59 -22.65
C ARG A 50 7.05 15.28 -23.96
N GLU A 51 6.38 16.41 -24.24
CA GLU A 51 6.60 17.20 -25.47
C GLU A 51 6.49 16.35 -26.75
N GLY A 52 5.57 15.38 -26.78
CA GLY A 52 5.35 14.48 -27.92
C GLY A 52 6.42 13.40 -28.12
N ARG A 53 7.43 13.29 -27.25
CA ARG A 53 8.46 12.24 -27.29
C ARG A 53 8.22 11.18 -26.23
N VAL A 54 8.28 9.91 -26.64
CA VAL A 54 8.18 8.76 -25.74
C VAL A 54 9.54 8.50 -25.10
N ARG A 55 9.60 8.49 -23.77
CA ARG A 55 10.81 8.09 -23.02
C ARG A 55 10.79 6.59 -22.77
N TRP A 56 11.16 5.79 -23.77
CA TRP A 56 11.05 4.33 -23.76
C TRP A 56 11.63 3.64 -22.52
N GLY A 57 12.81 4.08 -22.04
CA GLY A 57 13.42 3.51 -20.84
C GLY A 57 12.59 3.72 -19.57
N ILE A 58 11.95 4.89 -19.44
CA ILE A 58 11.07 5.21 -18.29
C ILE A 58 9.74 4.48 -18.42
N LEU A 59 9.19 4.46 -19.64
CA LEU A 59 7.97 3.72 -19.93
C LEU A 59 8.13 2.24 -19.52
N GLY A 60 9.18 1.58 -20.02
CA GLY A 60 9.48 0.18 -19.70
C GLY A 60 9.72 -0.03 -18.20
N ALA A 61 10.54 0.80 -17.56
CA ALA A 61 10.84 0.68 -16.14
C ALA A 61 9.58 0.78 -15.26
N GLY A 62 8.67 1.72 -15.55
CA GLY A 62 7.46 1.83 -14.76
C GLY A 62 6.41 0.76 -15.06
N ILE A 63 6.33 0.24 -16.30
CA ILE A 63 5.49 -0.93 -16.58
C ILE A 63 5.98 -2.14 -15.75
N VAL A 64 7.28 -2.38 -15.72
CA VAL A 64 7.88 -3.46 -14.90
C VAL A 64 7.61 -3.23 -13.41
N TYR A 65 7.82 -2.00 -12.93
CA TYR A 65 7.59 -1.65 -11.53
C TYR A 65 6.13 -1.85 -11.10
N VAL A 66 5.19 -1.32 -11.89
CA VAL A 66 3.75 -1.49 -11.64
C VAL A 66 3.37 -2.97 -11.73
N GLY A 67 3.86 -3.69 -12.75
CA GLY A 67 3.61 -5.12 -12.91
C GLY A 67 4.09 -5.94 -11.71
N ALA A 68 5.30 -5.66 -11.21
CA ALA A 68 5.85 -6.31 -10.04
C ALA A 68 4.99 -6.07 -8.79
N ALA A 69 4.45 -4.86 -8.61
CA ALA A 69 3.56 -4.55 -7.48
C ALA A 69 2.25 -5.35 -7.52
N PHE A 70 1.58 -5.40 -8.69
CA PHE A 70 0.34 -6.16 -8.86
C PHE A 70 0.57 -7.68 -8.77
N LEU A 71 1.66 -8.19 -9.35
CA LEU A 71 2.04 -9.60 -9.22
C LEU A 71 2.36 -9.98 -7.78
N SER A 72 3.02 -9.10 -7.02
CA SER A 72 3.26 -9.31 -5.59
C SER A 72 1.96 -9.40 -4.80
N CYS A 73 0.96 -8.56 -5.11
CA CYS A 73 -0.36 -8.62 -4.49
C CYS A 73 -1.08 -9.93 -4.82
N ILE A 74 -1.00 -10.39 -6.07
CA ILE A 74 -1.57 -11.67 -6.50
C ILE A 74 -0.89 -12.81 -5.75
N TRP A 75 0.43 -12.85 -5.76
CA TRP A 75 1.22 -13.88 -5.11
C TRP A 75 0.88 -13.98 -3.62
N LEU A 76 0.86 -12.85 -2.90
CA LEU A 76 0.47 -12.79 -1.49
C LEU A 76 -0.95 -13.30 -1.28
N ARG A 77 -1.92 -12.89 -2.11
CA ARG A 77 -3.32 -13.31 -1.95
C ARG A 77 -3.53 -14.80 -2.21
N THR A 78 -2.74 -15.39 -3.09
CA THR A 78 -2.76 -16.83 -3.41
C THR A 78 -1.85 -17.67 -2.51
N PHE A 79 -1.13 -17.04 -1.59
CA PHE A 79 -0.18 -17.72 -0.72
C PHE A 79 -0.92 -18.46 0.39
N GLU A 80 -1.03 -19.78 0.23
CA GLU A 80 -1.68 -20.69 1.19
C GLU A 80 -3.10 -20.22 1.56
N ASP A 81 -3.67 -20.77 2.63
CA ASP A 81 -5.01 -20.41 3.11
C ASP A 81 -5.04 -19.02 3.78
N TRP A 82 -3.87 -18.45 4.08
CA TRP A 82 -3.71 -17.21 4.84
C TRP A 82 -3.50 -15.96 3.97
N GLY A 83 -3.48 -16.11 2.65
CA GLY A 83 -3.12 -15.03 1.73
C GLY A 83 -3.98 -13.76 1.84
N PHE A 84 -5.26 -13.91 2.24
CA PHE A 84 -6.11 -12.76 2.57
C PHE A 84 -5.57 -11.93 3.74
N PHE A 85 -5.23 -12.59 4.84
CA PHE A 85 -4.74 -11.92 6.06
C PHE A 85 -3.34 -11.33 5.85
N LEU A 86 -2.50 -11.97 5.04
CA LEU A 86 -1.19 -11.43 4.64
C LEU A 86 -1.34 -10.18 3.77
N LEU A 87 -2.30 -10.14 2.84
CA LEU A 87 -2.54 -8.96 2.03
C LEU A 87 -3.06 -7.79 2.89
N LEU A 88 -3.98 -8.06 3.81
CA LEU A 88 -4.46 -7.05 4.77
C LEU A 88 -3.34 -6.53 5.67
N TYR A 89 -2.43 -7.40 6.12
CA TYR A 89 -1.27 -7.01 6.90
C TYR A 89 -0.44 -5.93 6.17
N VAL A 90 -0.14 -6.14 4.88
CA VAL A 90 0.59 -5.17 4.06
C VAL A 90 -0.19 -3.86 3.91
N PHE A 91 -1.50 -3.93 3.65
CA PHE A 91 -2.34 -2.74 3.52
C PHE A 91 -2.41 -1.92 4.80
N PHE A 92 -2.55 -2.57 5.97
CA PHE A 92 -2.52 -1.89 7.26
C PHE A 92 -1.18 -1.19 7.50
N ALA A 93 -0.06 -1.83 7.17
CA ALA A 93 1.26 -1.22 7.30
C ALA A 93 1.38 0.06 6.46
N VAL A 94 0.99 -0.02 5.17
CA VAL A 94 1.08 1.12 4.23
C VAL A 94 0.13 2.24 4.65
N TRP A 95 -1.13 1.93 4.98
CA TRP A 95 -2.10 2.94 5.41
C TRP A 95 -1.67 3.63 6.70
N ALA A 96 -1.16 2.87 7.68
CA ALA A 96 -0.64 3.44 8.91
C ALA A 96 0.61 4.30 8.66
N CYS A 97 1.49 3.88 7.75
CA CYS A 97 2.65 4.68 7.33
C CYS A 97 2.20 6.02 6.75
N ASP A 98 1.27 6.02 5.79
CA ASP A 98 0.79 7.23 5.12
C ASP A 98 0.10 8.19 6.10
N ILE A 99 -0.78 7.66 6.96
CA ILE A 99 -1.48 8.44 7.99
C ILE A 99 -0.46 9.01 8.97
N GLY A 100 0.47 8.19 9.47
CA GLY A 100 1.52 8.61 10.39
C GLY A 100 2.43 9.68 9.80
N ALA A 101 2.89 9.47 8.56
CA ALA A 101 3.76 10.42 7.89
C ALA A 101 3.08 11.78 7.69
N TYR A 102 1.79 11.78 7.36
CA TYR A 102 1.01 13.00 7.27
C TYR A 102 0.81 13.68 8.63
N THR A 103 0.39 12.94 9.66
CA THR A 103 0.07 13.50 10.98
C THR A 103 1.31 14.04 11.67
N PHE A 104 2.36 13.23 11.82
CA PHE A 104 3.61 13.65 12.45
C PHE A 104 4.34 14.69 11.60
N GLY A 105 4.30 14.57 10.27
CA GLY A 105 4.89 15.55 9.37
C GLY A 105 4.25 16.95 9.51
N LYS A 106 2.94 17.02 9.75
CA LYS A 106 2.20 18.27 9.93
C LYS A 106 2.26 18.81 11.37
N LEU A 107 2.24 17.93 12.38
CA LEU A 107 2.25 18.31 13.80
C LEU A 107 3.64 18.73 14.28
N ILE A 108 4.68 17.96 13.92
CA ILE A 108 6.06 18.22 14.36
C ILE A 108 6.78 19.14 13.38
N GLY A 109 6.56 18.95 12.07
CA GLY A 109 7.25 19.72 11.03
C GLY A 109 8.73 19.38 10.91
N GLY A 110 9.58 20.40 10.83
CA GLY A 110 11.03 20.25 10.78
C GLY A 110 11.64 20.21 9.36
N PRO A 111 12.91 19.77 9.24
CA PRO A 111 13.66 19.84 7.99
C PRO A 111 12.99 19.03 6.87
N LYS A 112 12.94 19.62 5.68
CA LYS A 112 12.40 18.98 4.48
C LYS A 112 13.39 17.96 3.93
N MET A 113 12.90 16.76 3.61
CA MET A 113 13.76 15.67 3.14
C MET A 113 14.17 15.84 1.67
N ALA A 114 13.21 16.19 0.80
CA ALA A 114 13.45 16.31 -0.64
C ALA A 114 12.76 17.54 -1.24
N PRO A 115 13.25 18.77 -0.96
CA PRO A 115 12.56 20.01 -1.35
C PRO A 115 12.30 20.14 -2.85
N LYS A 116 13.20 19.61 -3.68
CA LYS A 116 13.12 19.68 -5.16
C LYS A 116 12.09 18.72 -5.76
N VAL A 117 11.78 17.61 -5.07
CA VAL A 117 10.87 16.56 -5.57
C VAL A 117 9.50 16.65 -4.90
N SER A 118 9.47 16.91 -3.60
CA SER A 118 8.24 17.02 -2.82
C SER A 118 8.39 18.05 -1.69
N PRO A 119 7.82 19.26 -1.85
CA PRO A 119 8.06 20.39 -0.94
C PRO A 119 7.45 20.21 0.46
N ASN A 120 6.56 19.25 0.65
CA ASN A 120 5.83 19.03 1.90
C ASN A 120 6.32 17.81 2.71
N LYS A 121 7.32 17.05 2.22
CA LYS A 121 7.85 15.89 2.94
C LYS A 121 8.91 16.31 3.96
N THR A 122 8.73 15.91 5.22
CA THR A 122 9.65 16.21 6.34
C THR A 122 10.26 14.92 6.92
N TRP A 123 11.42 15.04 7.57
CA TRP A 123 12.05 13.91 8.27
C TRP A 123 11.22 13.41 9.45
N ALA A 124 10.54 14.31 10.17
CA ALA A 124 9.63 13.93 11.25
C ALA A 124 8.44 13.11 10.71
N GLY A 125 7.94 13.45 9.52
CA GLY A 125 6.93 12.66 8.82
C GLY A 125 7.45 11.26 8.50
N LEU A 126 8.65 11.13 7.91
CA LEU A 126 9.22 9.80 7.60
C LEU A 126 9.31 8.92 8.86
N ILE A 127 9.92 9.44 9.92
CA ILE A 127 10.10 8.68 11.18
C ILE A 127 8.74 8.34 11.80
N GLY A 128 7.80 9.28 11.81
CA GLY A 128 6.44 9.07 12.31
C GLY A 128 5.66 8.02 11.50
N GLY A 129 5.85 7.99 10.18
CA GLY A 129 5.32 6.96 9.30
C GLY A 129 5.86 5.57 9.64
N CYS A 130 7.18 5.43 9.76
CA CYS A 130 7.81 4.16 10.15
C CYS A 130 7.31 3.64 11.51
N ILE A 131 7.26 4.51 12.52
CA ILE A 131 6.76 4.12 13.86
C ILE A 131 5.29 3.68 13.78
N SER A 132 4.47 4.41 13.02
CA SER A 132 3.04 4.09 12.86
C SER A 132 2.82 2.77 12.14
N ALA A 133 3.59 2.49 11.08
CA ALA A 133 3.54 1.23 10.34
C ALA A 133 3.89 0.03 11.23
N VAL A 134 5.00 0.14 11.98
CA VAL A 134 5.44 -0.90 12.93
C VAL A 134 4.38 -1.14 14.00
N ALA A 135 3.85 -0.07 14.61
CA ALA A 135 2.82 -0.18 15.64
C ALA A 135 1.54 -0.84 15.09
N ALA A 136 1.06 -0.44 13.92
CA ALA A 136 -0.14 -1.01 13.31
C ALA A 136 0.01 -2.50 12.99
N VAL A 137 1.16 -2.89 12.46
CA VAL A 137 1.50 -4.27 12.18
C VAL A 137 1.56 -5.12 13.46
N MET A 138 2.20 -4.62 14.53
CA MET A 138 2.26 -5.34 15.81
C MET A 138 0.89 -5.52 16.43
N LEU A 139 0.03 -4.49 16.37
CA LEU A 139 -1.34 -4.56 16.85
C LEU A 139 -2.18 -5.55 16.04
N TYR A 140 -2.05 -5.53 14.70
CA TYR A 140 -2.72 -6.47 13.83
C TYR A 140 -2.28 -7.91 14.11
N HIS A 141 -0.97 -8.14 14.29
CA HIS A 141 -0.42 -9.43 14.64
C HIS A 141 -0.99 -9.97 15.96
N HIS A 142 -0.98 -9.14 17.01
CA HIS A 142 -1.53 -9.52 18.31
C HIS A 142 -3.02 -9.87 18.23
N TRP A 143 -3.80 -9.06 17.50
CA TRP A 143 -5.22 -9.31 17.27
C TRP A 143 -5.49 -10.61 16.50
N LEU A 144 -4.66 -10.91 15.49
CA LEU A 144 -4.81 -12.11 14.68
C LEU A 144 -4.50 -13.37 15.49
N GLY A 145 -3.41 -13.34 16.27
CA GLY A 145 -3.02 -14.44 17.16
C GLY A 145 -4.08 -14.79 18.19
N ALA A 146 -4.68 -13.77 18.80
CA ALA A 146 -5.77 -13.95 19.76
C ALA A 146 -7.02 -14.62 19.16
N ARG A 147 -7.23 -14.54 17.83
CA ARG A 147 -8.43 -15.06 17.15
C ARG A 147 -8.23 -16.38 16.42
N LEU A 148 -7.07 -16.61 15.83
CA LEU A 148 -6.83 -17.73 14.90
C LEU A 148 -5.81 -18.75 15.43
N GLY A 149 -5.26 -18.53 16.64
CA GLY A 149 -4.20 -19.35 17.22
C GLY A 149 -2.82 -19.06 16.61
N GLU A 150 -1.80 -19.78 17.10
CA GLU A 150 -0.37 -19.59 16.76
C GLU A 150 0.18 -20.22 15.45
N PRO A 151 -0.57 -20.74 14.43
CA PRO A 151 0.09 -21.36 13.28
C PRO A 151 0.74 -20.37 12.28
N ILE A 152 0.16 -19.18 12.05
CA ILE A 152 0.82 -18.14 11.21
C ILE A 152 2.04 -17.56 11.92
N ILE A 153 1.95 -17.41 13.24
CA ILE A 153 2.86 -16.63 14.08
C ILE A 153 4.26 -17.25 14.13
N GLN A 154 4.35 -18.58 14.07
CA GLN A 154 5.65 -19.28 14.12
C GLN A 154 6.41 -19.28 12.78
N ARG A 155 5.74 -19.00 11.65
CA ARG A 155 6.38 -19.02 10.31
C ARG A 155 7.06 -17.72 9.93
N PHE A 156 6.58 -16.59 10.44
CA PHE A 156 7.19 -15.28 10.22
C PHE A 156 7.72 -14.75 11.54
N SER A 157 9.04 -14.81 11.77
CA SER A 157 9.65 -14.30 13.00
C SER A 157 9.27 -12.82 13.24
N TYR A 158 9.14 -12.41 14.50
CA TYR A 158 8.90 -11.01 14.86
C TYR A 158 9.92 -10.04 14.23
N LEU A 159 11.16 -10.52 14.00
CA LEU A 159 12.21 -9.78 13.29
C LEU A 159 11.90 -9.62 11.79
N PHE A 160 11.38 -10.65 11.13
CA PHE A 160 10.93 -10.52 9.74
C PHE A 160 9.76 -9.54 9.63
N GLN A 161 8.83 -9.59 10.57
CA GLN A 161 7.67 -8.69 10.62
C GLN A 161 8.07 -7.24 10.86
N PHE A 162 8.99 -6.99 11.80
CA PHE A 162 9.58 -5.69 12.06
C PHE A 162 10.38 -5.17 10.86
N ALA A 163 11.21 -6.01 10.24
CA ALA A 163 11.99 -5.67 9.06
C ALA A 163 11.09 -5.38 7.85
N LEU A 164 10.00 -6.14 7.68
CA LEU A 164 9.01 -5.90 6.63
C LEU A 164 8.24 -4.60 6.89
N GLY A 165 7.83 -4.34 8.14
CA GLY A 165 7.19 -3.07 8.51
C GLY A 165 8.10 -1.87 8.26
N LEU A 166 9.40 -1.99 8.55
CA LEU A 166 10.40 -0.96 8.26
C LEU A 166 10.64 -0.83 6.75
N PHE A 167 10.76 -1.94 6.01
CA PHE A 167 10.96 -1.95 4.56
C PHE A 167 9.77 -1.35 3.81
N LEU A 168 8.55 -1.64 4.24
CA LEU A 168 7.32 -1.06 3.66
C LEU A 168 7.12 0.41 4.03
N ALA A 169 7.84 0.91 5.04
CA ALA A 169 7.74 2.30 5.47
C ALA A 169 8.75 3.25 4.80
N VAL A 170 9.71 2.72 4.04
CA VAL A 170 10.75 3.50 3.31
C VAL A 170 10.51 3.42 1.80
#